data_AF-M2UJ17-F1
#
_entry.id   AF-M2UJ17-F1
#
_cell.length_a   1.000
_cell.length_b   1.000
_cell.length_c   1.000
_cell.angle_alpha   90.00
_cell.angle_beta   90.00
_cell.angle_gamma   90.00
#
_symmetry.space_group_name_H-M   'P 1'
#
loop_
_entity.id
_entity.type
_entity.pdbx_description
1 polymer ?
#
loop_
_entity_poly.entity_id
_entity_poly.type
_entity_poly.pdbx_seq_one_letter_code
_entity_poly.pdbx_strand_id
1 'polypeptide(L)'
;MAFTRASWTRADLKFYGIYILLHCITIFLRFIMLVPTIYQQNYATLHNREISDNLLLHNGTYDPNIVTGERLANWWASFAFLWNLTIWVPSIWLHPPLHLPVVVGDVLITVYIARVVDYQNGYVPTEKSACNDMSTFYNQRPPGTNESFFAAAARLNATATTPTKLCKSFVEERQYGISVVFFHALVALSGIVTFVGCISIAREQLIEFVKTMKACAVFFLACIIYLPKGIVELIPFILHTIPVFTFRICLPNRTKAQVRTARRYAVKTALGAEQKTEIALKGLKAQFVSKNNVGGYHGTDGEPTQLAQFLGIYDMLMMVTQHLHYIDVLSLSSVSKSVHNSVLPHDDLHRRLTVFKRNTC
;
A
#
# COMPACT_ATOMS: atom_id res chain seq x y z
N MET A 1 22.53 22.00 9.68
CA MET A 1 22.30 22.85 8.49
C MET A 1 21.53 24.09 8.91
N ALA A 2 22.24 25.15 9.26
CA ALA A 2 21.63 26.44 9.49
C ALA A 2 21.38 27.09 8.13
N PHE A 3 20.22 26.80 7.52
CA PHE A 3 19.57 27.78 6.64
C PHE A 3 19.20 28.94 7.58
N THR A 4 20.15 29.83 7.82
CA THR A 4 19.94 31.08 8.56
C THR A 4 18.73 31.76 7.93
N ARG A 5 17.72 32.11 8.75
CA ARG A 5 16.48 32.83 8.42
C ARG A 5 16.70 33.94 7.39
N ALA A 6 16.82 33.58 6.11
CA ALA A 6 16.58 34.49 5.02
C ALA A 6 15.07 34.68 5.02
N SER A 7 14.62 35.93 5.09
CA SER A 7 13.21 36.27 5.04
C SER A 7 12.67 35.86 3.67
N TRP A 8 12.10 34.65 3.58
CA TRP A 8 11.38 34.20 2.40
C TRP A 8 10.30 35.23 2.09
N THR A 9 10.40 35.86 0.92
CA THR A 9 9.35 36.78 0.49
C THR A 9 8.12 35.96 0.10
N ARG A 10 6.94 36.57 0.16
CA ARG A 10 5.68 35.91 -0.23
C ARG A 10 5.71 35.43 -1.71
N ALA A 11 6.55 36.05 -2.55
CA ALA A 11 6.77 35.64 -3.93
C ALA A 11 7.53 34.30 -4.02
N ASP A 12 8.57 34.11 -3.20
CA ASP A 12 9.37 32.88 -3.16
C ASP A 12 8.52 31.65 -2.77
N LEU A 13 7.60 31.83 -1.80
CA LEU A 13 6.68 30.76 -1.38
C LEU A 13 5.74 30.31 -2.50
N LYS A 14 5.19 31.25 -3.29
CA LYS A 14 4.31 30.91 -4.41
C LYS A 14 5.05 30.13 -5.49
N PHE A 15 6.27 30.55 -5.81
CA PHE A 15 7.08 29.87 -6.82
C PHE A 15 7.47 28.47 -6.37
N TYR A 16 7.91 28.32 -5.12
CA TYR A 16 8.26 27.02 -4.55
C TYR A 16 7.06 26.05 -4.54
N GLY A 17 5.85 26.56 -4.28
CA GLY A 17 4.62 25.78 -4.38
C GLY A 17 4.33 25.26 -5.80
N ILE A 18 4.47 26.11 -6.83
CA ILE A 18 4.29 25.70 -8.23
C ILE A 18 5.36 24.67 -8.62
N TYR A 19 6.59 24.87 -8.17
CA TYR A 19 7.69 23.95 -8.44
C TYR A 19 7.43 22.55 -7.85
N ILE A 20 7.03 22.47 -6.58
CA ILE A 20 6.66 21.19 -5.95
C ILE A 20 5.50 20.54 -6.70
N LEU A 21 4.49 21.31 -7.10
CA LEU A 21 3.35 20.80 -7.84
C LEU A 21 3.77 20.19 -9.19
N LEU A 22 4.57 20.91 -9.99
CA LEU A 22 5.09 20.42 -11.27
C LEU A 22 5.95 19.16 -11.09
N HIS A 23 6.75 19.12 -10.03
CA HIS A 23 7.57 17.96 -9.69
C HIS A 23 6.72 16.74 -9.34
N CYS A 24 5.69 16.90 -8.50
CA CYS A 24 4.73 15.85 -8.18
C CYS A 24 3.98 15.35 -9.41
N ILE A 25 3.54 16.26 -10.30
CA ILE A 25 2.91 15.91 -11.57
C ILE A 25 3.87 15.08 -12.43
N THR A 26 5.14 15.48 -12.51
CA THR A 26 6.15 14.76 -13.30
C THR A 26 6.39 13.34 -12.79
N ILE A 27 6.48 13.15 -11.46
CA ILE A 27 6.60 11.81 -10.84
C ILE A 27 5.38 10.94 -11.18
N PHE A 28 4.18 11.51 -11.12
CA PHE A 28 2.94 10.81 -11.45
C PHE A 28 2.84 10.46 -12.94
N LEU A 29 3.21 11.38 -13.83
CA LEU A 29 3.26 11.13 -15.27
C LEU A 29 4.23 10.00 -15.62
N ARG A 30 5.42 9.96 -15.00
CA ARG A 30 6.37 8.84 -15.17
C ARG A 30 5.77 7.51 -14.75
N PHE A 31 5.04 7.48 -13.64
CA PHE A 31 4.38 6.26 -13.18
C PHE A 31 3.31 5.78 -14.18
N ILE A 32 2.44 6.68 -14.67
CA ILE A 32 1.43 6.35 -15.67
C ILE A 32 2.07 5.82 -16.96
N MET A 33 3.15 6.46 -17.39
CA MET A 33 3.85 6.13 -18.64
C MET A 33 4.50 4.73 -18.63
N LEU A 34 4.71 4.11 -17.47
CA LEU A 34 5.22 2.73 -17.41
C LEU A 34 4.32 1.76 -18.19
N VAL A 35 3.00 1.92 -18.11
CA VAL A 35 2.04 1.04 -18.77
C VAL A 35 2.20 1.04 -20.30
N PRO A 36 2.05 2.18 -21.01
CA PRO A 36 2.21 2.19 -22.46
C PRO A 36 3.64 1.83 -22.91
N THR A 37 4.66 2.16 -22.11
CA THR A 37 6.05 1.79 -22.45
C THR A 37 6.27 0.27 -22.40
N ILE A 38 5.69 -0.43 -21.41
CA ILE A 38 5.75 -1.90 -21.32
C ILE A 38 5.06 -2.54 -22.52
N TYR A 39 3.86 -2.08 -22.87
CA TYR A 39 3.14 -2.62 -24.02
C TYR A 39 3.92 -2.37 -25.32
N GLN A 40 4.38 -1.15 -25.56
CA GLN A 40 5.17 -0.81 -26.74
C GLN A 40 6.43 -1.68 -26.84
N GLN A 41 7.19 -1.84 -25.75
CA GLN A 41 8.40 -2.66 -25.73
C GLN A 41 8.10 -4.13 -26.08
N ASN A 42 7.02 -4.68 -25.52
CA ASN A 42 6.64 -6.08 -25.79
C ASN A 42 6.28 -6.28 -27.27
N TYR A 43 5.46 -5.41 -27.86
CA TYR A 43 5.12 -5.50 -29.28
C TYR A 43 6.35 -5.32 -30.16
N ALA A 44 7.15 -4.28 -29.92
CA ALA A 44 8.36 -3.99 -30.70
C ALA A 44 9.38 -5.13 -30.64
N THR A 45 9.54 -5.78 -29.47
CA THR A 45 10.42 -6.95 -29.33
C THR A 45 9.91 -8.14 -30.14
N LEU A 46 8.60 -8.40 -30.10
CA LEU A 46 7.98 -9.51 -30.84
C LEU A 46 8.09 -9.27 -32.36
N HIS A 47 7.76 -8.08 -32.84
CA HIS A 47 7.83 -7.74 -34.26
C HIS A 47 9.27 -7.74 -34.78
N ASN A 48 10.22 -7.17 -34.04
CA ASN A 48 11.63 -7.20 -34.44
C ASN A 48 12.16 -8.63 -34.51
N ARG A 49 11.77 -9.51 -33.57
CA ARG A 49 12.15 -10.93 -33.60
C ARG A 49 11.58 -11.65 -34.82
N GLU A 50 10.30 -11.42 -35.11
CA GLU A 50 9.64 -11.98 -36.30
C GLU A 50 10.37 -11.58 -37.59
N ILE A 51 10.78 -10.32 -37.71
CA ILE A 51 11.51 -9.81 -38.89
C ILE A 51 12.94 -10.35 -38.95
N SER A 52 13.64 -10.39 -37.80
CA SER A 52 15.04 -10.84 -37.75
C SER A 52 15.20 -12.34 -38.00
N ASP A 53 14.24 -13.15 -37.54
CA ASP A 53 14.31 -14.60 -37.64
C ASP A 53 13.99 -15.09 -39.07
N ASN A 54 13.41 -14.23 -39.92
CA ASN A 54 12.98 -14.55 -41.28
C ASN A 54 13.76 -13.77 -42.34
N LEU A 55 14.69 -14.44 -43.04
CA LEU A 55 15.49 -13.87 -44.14
C LEU A 55 14.64 -13.16 -45.21
N LEU A 56 13.47 -13.71 -45.56
CA LEU A 56 12.59 -13.13 -46.59
C LEU A 56 12.08 -11.74 -46.24
N LEU A 57 11.91 -11.44 -44.95
CA LEU A 57 11.37 -10.15 -44.48
C LEU A 57 12.43 -9.06 -44.44
N HIS A 58 13.72 -9.39 -44.24
CA HIS A 58 14.79 -8.41 -44.12
C HIS A 58 15.80 -8.39 -45.28
N ASN A 59 15.72 -9.31 -46.24
CA ASN A 59 16.62 -9.37 -47.41
C ASN A 59 16.24 -8.41 -48.57
N GLY A 60 15.57 -7.29 -48.27
CA GLY A 60 15.28 -6.23 -49.25
C GLY A 60 14.08 -6.46 -50.18
N THR A 61 13.32 -7.55 -50.01
CA THR A 61 12.07 -7.79 -50.77
C THR A 61 11.00 -6.74 -50.46
N TYR A 62 10.94 -6.29 -49.21
CA TYR A 62 10.01 -5.28 -48.72
C TYR A 62 10.72 -3.96 -48.46
N ASP A 63 9.96 -2.89 -48.22
CA ASP A 63 10.51 -1.57 -47.94
C ASP A 63 11.53 -1.64 -46.79
N PRO A 64 12.81 -1.25 -47.01
CA PRO A 64 13.85 -1.26 -45.96
C PRO A 64 13.50 -0.38 -44.76
N ASN A 65 12.57 0.57 -44.90
CA ASN A 65 12.05 1.38 -43.81
C ASN A 65 11.33 0.55 -42.75
N ILE A 66 10.71 -0.59 -43.12
CA ILE A 66 10.02 -1.47 -42.16
C ILE A 66 11.06 -2.10 -41.22
N VAL A 67 12.11 -2.70 -41.79
CA VAL A 67 13.18 -3.34 -41.01
C VAL A 67 13.91 -2.32 -40.14
N THR A 68 14.21 -1.16 -40.69
CA THR A 68 14.90 -0.08 -39.97
C THR A 68 14.02 0.49 -38.86
N GLY A 69 12.74 0.73 -39.15
CA GLY A 69 11.74 1.24 -38.22
C GLY A 69 11.55 0.31 -37.02
N GLU A 70 11.35 -0.98 -37.26
CA GLU A 70 11.13 -1.98 -36.20
C GLU A 70 12.38 -2.27 -35.37
N ARG A 71 13.57 -2.23 -35.98
CA ARG A 71 14.83 -2.33 -35.23
C ARG A 71 15.02 -1.13 -34.30
N LEU A 72 14.72 0.07 -34.78
CA LEU A 72 14.76 1.29 -33.98
C LEU A 72 13.69 1.27 -32.89
N ALA A 73 12.49 0.79 -33.20
CA ALA A 73 11.38 0.63 -32.26
C ALA A 73 11.78 -0.26 -31.09
N ASN A 74 12.30 -1.45 -31.37
CA ASN A 74 12.74 -2.39 -30.34
C ASN A 74 13.83 -1.79 -29.44
N TRP A 75 14.84 -1.16 -30.03
CA TRP A 75 15.96 -0.59 -29.28
C TRP A 75 15.52 0.60 -28.40
N TRP A 76 14.79 1.56 -28.97
CA TRP A 76 14.36 2.76 -28.25
C TRP A 76 13.23 2.50 -27.26
N ALA A 77 12.30 1.58 -27.55
CA ALA A 77 11.27 1.18 -26.58
C ALA A 77 11.89 0.47 -25.38
N SER A 78 12.86 -0.43 -25.61
CA SER A 78 13.61 -1.09 -24.53
C SER A 78 14.43 -0.09 -23.70
N PHE A 79 15.10 0.85 -24.37
CA PHE A 79 15.83 1.92 -23.68
C PHE A 79 14.89 2.80 -22.87
N ALA A 80 13.76 3.24 -23.43
CA ALA A 80 12.77 4.06 -22.73
C ALA A 80 12.16 3.35 -21.52
N PHE A 81 11.90 2.04 -21.63
CA PHE A 81 11.44 1.23 -20.51
C PHE A 81 12.45 1.22 -19.37
N LEU A 82 13.70 0.85 -19.68
CA LEU A 82 14.77 0.79 -18.67
C LEU A 82 15.05 2.18 -18.08
N TRP A 83 15.04 3.22 -18.91
CA TRP A 83 15.22 4.62 -18.49
C TRP A 83 14.13 5.06 -17.51
N ASN A 84 12.85 4.82 -17.84
CA ASN A 84 11.74 5.16 -16.97
C ASN A 84 11.79 4.41 -15.65
N LEU A 85 12.11 3.11 -15.67
CA LEU A 85 12.27 2.31 -14.45
C LEU A 85 13.42 2.83 -13.58
N THR A 86 14.56 3.16 -14.20
CA THR A 86 15.77 3.60 -13.49
C THR A 86 15.61 4.98 -12.88
N ILE A 87 14.94 5.91 -13.59
CA ILE A 87 14.88 7.32 -13.19
C ILE A 87 13.65 7.66 -12.37
N TRP A 88 12.56 6.88 -12.47
CA TRP A 88 11.36 7.15 -11.70
C TRP A 88 11.64 7.32 -10.21
N VAL A 89 12.45 6.43 -9.63
CA VAL A 89 12.81 6.48 -8.21
C VAL A 89 13.74 7.69 -7.90
N PRO A 90 14.92 7.84 -8.54
CA PRO A 90 15.78 9.01 -8.39
C PRO A 90 15.11 10.37 -8.60
N SER A 91 14.10 10.43 -9.48
CA SER A 91 13.40 11.67 -9.79
C SER A 91 12.68 12.28 -8.59
N ILE A 92 12.43 11.52 -7.52
CA ILE A 92 11.85 12.01 -6.26
C ILE A 92 12.84 12.92 -5.50
N TRP A 93 14.15 12.70 -5.66
CA TRP A 93 15.19 13.42 -4.91
C TRP A 93 16.05 14.34 -5.78
N LEU A 94 16.05 14.14 -7.10
CA LEU A 94 16.77 15.00 -8.04
C LEU A 94 16.01 16.30 -8.25
N HIS A 95 16.36 17.31 -7.46
CA HIS A 95 15.86 18.68 -7.65
C HIS A 95 16.68 19.44 -8.73
N PRO A 96 16.09 20.40 -9.45
CA PRO A 96 16.80 21.35 -10.27
C PRO A 96 17.85 22.11 -9.46
N PRO A 97 18.98 22.46 -10.09
CA PRO A 97 19.32 22.22 -11.51
C PRO A 97 19.85 20.80 -11.82
N LEU A 98 20.06 19.94 -10.82
CA LEU A 98 20.71 18.62 -11.01
C LEU A 98 19.93 17.65 -11.89
N HIS A 99 18.63 17.84 -12.04
CA HIS A 99 17.82 16.99 -12.92
C HIS A 99 18.04 17.24 -14.43
N LEU A 100 18.86 18.21 -14.84
CA LEU A 100 19.09 18.53 -16.26
C LEU A 100 19.49 17.30 -17.12
N PRO A 101 20.42 16.42 -16.70
CA PRO A 101 20.76 15.23 -17.50
C PRO A 101 19.57 14.29 -17.70
N VAL A 102 18.66 14.23 -16.72
CA VAL A 102 17.42 13.46 -16.82
C VAL A 102 16.53 14.04 -17.92
N VAL A 103 16.32 15.37 -17.91
CA VAL A 103 15.52 16.09 -18.91
C VAL A 103 16.10 15.89 -20.31
N VAL A 104 17.43 15.96 -20.47
CA VAL A 104 18.09 15.72 -21.76
C VAL A 104 17.80 14.30 -22.25
N GLY A 105 17.89 13.29 -21.38
CA GLY A 105 17.55 11.92 -21.76
C GLY A 105 16.07 11.74 -22.14
N ASP A 106 15.15 12.41 -21.45
CA ASP A 106 13.73 12.37 -21.83
C ASP A 106 13.48 13.03 -23.19
N VAL A 107 14.15 14.15 -23.49
CA VAL A 107 14.08 14.80 -24.82
C VAL A 107 14.62 13.87 -25.90
N LEU A 108 15.76 13.23 -25.67
CA LEU A 108 16.33 12.27 -26.63
C LEU A 108 15.35 11.11 -26.90
N ILE A 109 14.81 10.49 -25.85
CA ILE A 109 13.81 9.42 -25.99
C ILE A 109 12.60 9.91 -26.79
N THR A 110 12.09 11.10 -26.47
CA THR A 110 10.94 11.69 -27.18
C THR A 110 11.23 11.82 -28.68
N VAL A 111 12.37 12.40 -29.05
CA VAL A 111 12.77 12.62 -30.45
C VAL A 111 12.92 11.30 -31.20
N TYR A 112 13.60 10.32 -30.61
CA TYR A 112 13.85 9.05 -31.28
C TYR A 112 12.60 8.18 -31.39
N ILE A 113 11.73 8.11 -30.37
CA ILE A 113 10.45 7.40 -30.49
C ILE A 113 9.52 8.14 -31.45
N ALA A 114 9.52 9.48 -31.48
CA ALA A 114 8.77 10.23 -32.48
C ALA A 114 9.24 9.88 -33.90
N ARG A 115 10.55 9.68 -34.09
CA ARG A 115 11.10 9.24 -35.38
C ARG A 115 10.69 7.81 -35.73
N VAL A 116 10.62 6.91 -34.75
CA VAL A 116 10.07 5.54 -34.95
C VAL A 116 8.61 5.59 -35.38
N VAL A 117 7.79 6.39 -34.70
CA VAL A 117 6.37 6.58 -35.05
C VAL A 117 6.23 7.16 -36.46
N ASP A 118 7.13 8.06 -36.86
CA ASP A 118 7.17 8.60 -38.23
C ASP A 118 7.47 7.52 -39.27
N TYR A 119 8.44 6.63 -39.03
CA TYR A 119 8.66 5.46 -39.88
C TYR A 119 7.42 4.58 -39.94
N GLN A 120 6.80 4.28 -38.80
CA GLN A 120 5.58 3.47 -38.72
C GLN A 120 4.39 4.11 -39.45
N ASN A 121 4.29 5.44 -39.54
CA ASN A 121 3.26 6.10 -40.34
C ASN A 121 3.35 5.76 -41.84
N GLY A 122 4.53 5.38 -42.34
CA GLY A 122 4.73 5.03 -43.74
C GLY A 122 4.16 3.65 -44.13
N TYR A 123 4.10 2.70 -43.20
CA TYR A 123 3.72 1.30 -43.48
C TYR A 123 2.66 0.72 -42.54
N VAL A 124 2.26 1.40 -41.48
CA VAL A 124 1.21 0.95 -40.56
C VAL A 124 -0.04 1.79 -40.79
N PRO A 125 -1.21 1.19 -41.04
CA PRO A 125 -2.44 1.95 -41.18
C PRO A 125 -2.77 2.70 -39.87
N THR A 126 -3.50 3.81 -39.98
CA THR A 126 -3.83 4.65 -38.82
C THR A 126 -4.83 4.00 -37.87
N GLU A 127 -5.74 3.19 -38.42
CA GLU A 127 -6.85 2.58 -37.70
C GLU A 127 -6.82 1.04 -37.77
N LYS A 128 -7.29 0.39 -36.70
CA LYS A 128 -7.40 -1.08 -36.64
C LYS A 128 -8.45 -1.65 -37.62
N SER A 129 -9.44 -0.83 -37.98
CA SER A 129 -10.51 -1.14 -38.95
C SER A 129 -9.93 -1.36 -40.35
N ALA A 130 -8.95 -0.55 -40.75
CA ALA A 130 -8.28 -0.63 -42.05
C ALA A 130 -7.53 -1.96 -42.27
N CYS A 131 -7.13 -2.65 -41.19
CA CYS A 131 -6.53 -3.98 -41.27
C CYS A 131 -7.50 -5.08 -41.75
N ASN A 132 -8.82 -4.83 -41.75
CA ASN A 132 -9.79 -5.77 -42.31
C ASN A 132 -10.05 -5.51 -43.80
N ASP A 133 -9.64 -4.35 -44.33
CA ASP A 133 -9.81 -4.01 -45.74
C ASP A 133 -8.70 -4.66 -46.57
N MET A 134 -9.11 -5.38 -47.61
CA MET A 134 -8.20 -5.98 -48.58
C MET A 134 -7.37 -4.91 -49.30
N SER A 135 -7.92 -3.71 -49.51
CA SER A 135 -7.25 -2.58 -50.18
C SER A 135 -5.95 -2.17 -49.48
N THR A 136 -5.94 -2.20 -48.14
CA THR A 136 -4.76 -1.86 -47.31
C THR A 136 -3.59 -2.79 -47.59
N PHE A 137 -3.85 -4.09 -47.81
CA PHE A 137 -2.81 -5.04 -48.15
C PHE A 137 -2.28 -4.84 -49.57
N TYR A 138 -3.08 -4.36 -50.52
CA TYR A 138 -2.61 -4.07 -51.88
C TYR A 138 -1.64 -2.89 -51.92
N ASN A 139 -1.90 -1.85 -51.12
CA ASN A 139 -1.07 -0.65 -51.08
C ASN A 139 0.33 -0.87 -50.49
N GLN A 140 0.57 -2.02 -49.87
CA GLN A 140 1.84 -2.40 -49.24
C GLN A 140 2.58 -3.51 -49.99
N ARG A 141 2.20 -3.78 -51.25
CA ARG A 141 2.88 -4.77 -52.07
C ARG A 141 4.05 -4.14 -52.81
N PRO A 142 5.29 -4.60 -52.57
CA PRO A 142 6.41 -4.18 -53.40
C PRO A 142 6.24 -4.69 -54.84
N PRO A 143 6.78 -3.97 -55.83
CA PRO A 143 6.67 -4.34 -57.25
C PRO A 143 7.28 -5.73 -57.48
N GLY A 144 6.53 -6.60 -58.16
CA GLY A 144 6.97 -7.98 -58.47
C GLY A 144 6.63 -9.03 -57.41
N THR A 145 5.91 -8.66 -56.34
CA THR A 145 5.45 -9.62 -55.32
C THR A 145 3.92 -9.76 -55.30
N ASN A 146 3.45 -10.96 -54.99
CA ASN A 146 2.01 -11.28 -54.95
C ASN A 146 1.39 -11.07 -53.56
N GLU A 147 2.21 -10.92 -52.52
CA GLU A 147 1.79 -10.82 -51.12
C GLU A 147 2.31 -9.56 -50.44
N SER A 148 1.51 -8.99 -49.54
CA SER A 148 1.92 -7.84 -48.72
C SER A 148 2.89 -8.27 -47.61
N PHE A 149 3.58 -7.30 -47.00
CA PHE A 149 4.46 -7.57 -45.86
C PHE A 149 3.74 -8.36 -44.74
N PHE A 150 2.55 -7.91 -44.32
CA PHE A 150 1.78 -8.59 -43.26
C PHE A 150 1.29 -9.99 -43.67
N ALA A 151 1.00 -10.21 -44.96
CA ALA A 151 0.61 -11.54 -45.45
C ALA A 151 1.79 -12.51 -45.43
N ALA A 152 2.97 -12.06 -45.89
CA ALA A 152 4.19 -12.85 -45.87
C ALA A 152 4.65 -13.16 -44.44
N ALA A 153 4.67 -12.16 -43.56
CA ALA A 153 5.05 -12.33 -42.16
C ALA A 153 4.08 -13.29 -41.43
N ALA A 154 2.77 -13.15 -41.63
CA ALA A 154 1.79 -14.09 -41.06
C ALA A 154 1.90 -15.50 -41.66
N ARG A 155 2.29 -15.66 -42.93
CA ARG A 155 2.54 -16.96 -43.54
C ARG A 155 3.78 -17.64 -42.95
N LEU A 156 4.83 -16.88 -42.67
CA LEU A 156 6.05 -17.39 -42.05
C LEU A 156 5.83 -17.75 -40.57
N ASN A 157 4.88 -17.08 -39.90
CA ASN A 157 4.41 -17.40 -38.56
C ASN A 157 2.96 -17.95 -38.53
N ALA A 158 2.65 -18.87 -39.46
CA ALA A 158 1.29 -19.35 -39.68
C ALA A 158 0.65 -20.06 -38.48
N THR A 159 1.46 -20.52 -37.51
CA THR A 159 0.97 -21.18 -36.30
C THR A 159 0.48 -20.19 -35.23
N ALA A 160 0.89 -18.92 -35.28
CA ALA A 160 0.60 -17.96 -34.21
C ALA A 160 -0.33 -16.80 -34.61
N THR A 161 -0.36 -16.38 -35.89
CA THR A 161 -1.09 -15.17 -36.29
C THR A 161 -1.72 -15.24 -37.69
N THR A 162 -2.76 -14.42 -37.92
CA THR A 162 -3.31 -14.14 -39.24
C THR A 162 -2.80 -12.78 -39.75
N PRO A 163 -2.81 -12.49 -41.07
CA PRO A 163 -2.36 -11.20 -41.60
C PRO A 163 -3.10 -10.01 -40.97
N THR A 164 -4.40 -10.17 -40.73
CA THR A 164 -5.24 -9.15 -40.10
C THR A 164 -4.90 -8.94 -38.62
N LYS A 165 -4.56 -10.00 -37.89
CA LYS A 165 -4.14 -9.92 -36.49
C LYS A 165 -2.75 -9.29 -36.37
N LEU A 166 -1.83 -9.63 -37.26
CA LEU A 166 -0.49 -9.05 -37.31
C LEU A 166 -0.54 -7.56 -37.68
N CYS A 167 -1.35 -7.18 -38.68
CA CYS A 167 -1.59 -5.76 -38.97
C CYS A 167 -2.11 -5.01 -37.73
N LYS A 168 -3.08 -5.58 -37.00
CA LYS A 168 -3.63 -4.96 -35.77
C LYS A 168 -2.57 -4.82 -34.67
N SER A 169 -1.64 -5.77 -34.51
CA SER A 169 -0.59 -5.65 -33.50
C SER A 169 0.40 -4.53 -33.82
N PHE A 170 0.73 -4.32 -35.10
CA PHE A 170 1.54 -3.17 -35.53
C PHE A 170 0.81 -1.83 -35.31
N VAL A 171 -0.50 -1.77 -35.57
CA VAL A 171 -1.32 -0.58 -35.26
C VAL A 171 -1.31 -0.30 -33.74
N GLU A 172 -1.42 -1.34 -32.92
CA GLU A 172 -1.35 -1.22 -31.46
C GLU A 172 0.00 -0.70 -30.99
N GLU A 173 1.10 -1.26 -31.50
CA GLU A 173 2.44 -0.77 -31.20
C GLU A 173 2.58 0.72 -31.50
N ARG A 174 2.18 1.14 -32.70
CA ARG A 174 2.21 2.55 -33.12
C ARG A 174 1.38 3.44 -32.19
N GLN A 175 0.18 3.00 -31.79
CA GLN A 175 -0.68 3.75 -30.87
C GLN A 175 -0.04 3.91 -29.47
N TYR A 176 0.60 2.85 -28.96
CA TYR A 176 1.38 2.94 -27.73
C TYR A 176 2.61 3.84 -27.90
N GLY A 177 3.30 3.78 -29.04
CA GLY A 177 4.41 4.67 -29.37
C GLY A 177 4.02 6.15 -29.36
N ILE A 178 2.90 6.51 -29.97
CA ILE A 178 2.34 7.87 -29.92
C ILE A 178 2.07 8.29 -28.47
N SER A 179 1.50 7.39 -27.67
CA SER A 179 1.20 7.66 -26.26
C SER A 179 2.49 7.90 -25.45
N VAL A 180 3.53 7.08 -25.66
CA VAL A 180 4.84 7.23 -25.02
C VAL A 180 5.51 8.55 -25.41
N VAL A 181 5.46 8.94 -26.69
CA VAL A 181 5.97 10.25 -27.16
C VAL A 181 5.25 11.39 -26.46
N PHE A 182 3.92 11.34 -26.38
CA PHE A 182 3.12 12.39 -25.73
C PHE A 182 3.50 12.56 -24.25
N PHE A 183 3.56 11.47 -23.49
CA PHE A 183 3.90 11.55 -22.06
C PHE A 183 5.36 11.97 -21.83
N HIS A 184 6.32 11.45 -22.61
CA HIS A 184 7.71 11.89 -22.49
C HIS A 184 7.89 13.35 -22.89
N ALA A 185 7.18 13.84 -23.90
CA ALA A 185 7.20 15.26 -24.26
C ALA A 185 6.69 16.15 -23.13
N LEU A 186 5.62 15.74 -22.42
CA LEU A 186 5.12 16.47 -21.25
C LEU A 186 6.11 16.47 -20.08
N VAL A 187 6.75 15.32 -19.81
CA VAL A 187 7.78 15.19 -18.76
C VAL A 187 9.03 16.01 -19.10
N ALA A 188 9.44 16.02 -20.36
CA ALA A 188 10.56 16.82 -20.84
C ALA A 188 10.25 18.32 -20.73
N LEU A 189 9.04 18.74 -21.16
CA LEU A 189 8.61 20.12 -21.07
C LEU A 189 8.54 20.60 -19.61
N SER A 190 7.96 19.80 -18.71
CA SER A 190 7.90 20.15 -17.29
C SER A 190 9.31 20.31 -16.69
N GLY A 191 10.24 19.42 -17.05
CA GLY A 191 11.65 19.51 -16.67
C GLY A 191 12.37 20.75 -17.22
N ILE A 192 12.12 21.12 -18.48
CA ILE A 192 12.70 22.35 -19.06
C ILE A 192 12.18 23.59 -18.32
N VAL A 193 10.86 23.66 -18.07
CA VAL A 193 10.23 24.79 -17.37
C VAL A 193 10.78 24.93 -15.94
N THR A 194 10.92 23.83 -15.21
CA THR A 194 11.47 23.85 -13.85
C THR A 194 12.96 24.22 -13.83
N PHE A 195 13.74 23.75 -14.81
CA PHE A 195 15.14 24.10 -14.97
C PHE A 195 15.33 25.60 -15.24
N VAL A 196 14.63 26.13 -16.24
CA VAL A 196 14.68 27.56 -16.61
C VAL A 196 14.21 28.41 -15.45
N GLY A 197 13.11 28.03 -14.80
CA GLY A 197 12.60 28.73 -13.61
C GLY A 197 13.61 28.78 -12.47
N CYS A 198 14.32 27.68 -12.21
CA CYS A 198 15.38 27.62 -11.20
C CYS A 198 16.55 28.55 -11.54
N ILE A 199 16.98 28.60 -12.81
CA ILE A 199 18.05 29.51 -13.26
C ILE A 199 17.63 30.97 -13.11
N SER A 200 16.40 31.32 -13.49
CA SER A 200 15.88 32.68 -13.37
C SER A 200 15.93 33.18 -11.93
N ILE A 201 15.52 32.34 -10.96
CA ILE A 201 15.58 32.69 -9.54
C ILE A 201 17.00 32.79 -9.02
N ALA A 202 17.88 31.85 -9.39
CA ALA A 202 19.28 31.90 -8.98
C ALA A 202 19.95 33.20 -9.48
N ARG A 203 19.59 33.64 -10.69
CA ARG A 203 20.05 34.90 -11.27
C ARG A 203 19.52 36.12 -10.52
N GLU A 204 18.23 36.15 -10.16
CA GLU A 204 17.63 37.25 -9.39
C GLU A 204 18.28 37.40 -8.00
N GLN A 205 18.63 36.28 -7.36
CA GLN A 205 19.26 36.28 -6.04
C GLN A 205 20.78 36.55 -6.09
N LEU A 206 21.35 36.77 -7.28
CA LEU A 206 22.80 36.92 -7.50
C LEU A 206 23.62 35.77 -6.87
N ILE A 207 23.03 34.59 -6.78
CA ILE A 207 23.71 33.40 -6.26
C ILE A 207 24.49 32.78 -7.42
N GLU A 208 25.79 32.60 -7.21
CA GLU A 208 26.62 31.88 -8.17
C GLU A 208 26.05 30.48 -8.43
N PHE A 209 25.82 30.14 -9.70
CA PHE A 209 25.30 28.85 -10.13
C PHE A 209 26.09 27.66 -9.54
N VAL A 210 27.42 27.81 -9.42
CA VAL A 210 28.31 26.82 -8.82
C VAL A 210 27.96 26.54 -7.36
N LYS A 211 27.57 27.56 -6.60
CA LYS A 211 27.18 27.42 -5.19
C LYS A 211 25.86 26.66 -5.07
N THR A 212 24.89 26.95 -5.94
CA THR A 212 23.62 26.22 -6.02
C THR A 212 23.83 24.76 -6.39
N MET A 213 24.65 24.49 -7.43
CA MET A 213 25.01 23.12 -7.83
C MET A 213 25.67 22.34 -6.68
N LYS A 214 26.62 22.95 -5.96
CA LYS A 214 27.28 22.33 -4.81
C LYS A 214 26.28 22.02 -3.68
N ALA A 215 25.38 22.95 -3.37
CA ALA A 215 24.36 22.74 -2.33
C ALA A 215 23.40 21.59 -2.70
N CYS A 216 22.92 21.56 -3.94
CA CYS A 216 22.09 20.47 -4.44
C CYS A 216 22.85 19.14 -4.45
N ALA A 217 24.13 19.13 -4.83
CA ALA A 217 24.93 17.90 -4.87
C ALA A 217 25.17 17.32 -3.48
N VAL A 218 25.45 18.17 -2.49
CA VAL A 218 25.58 17.77 -1.08
C VAL A 218 24.24 17.22 -0.57
N PHE A 219 23.12 17.87 -0.91
CA PHE A 219 21.79 17.36 -0.55
C PHE A 219 21.50 16.00 -1.18
N PHE A 220 21.78 15.84 -2.47
CA PHE A 220 21.61 14.58 -3.19
C PHE A 220 22.47 13.46 -2.60
N LEU A 221 23.74 13.73 -2.30
CA LEU A 221 24.64 12.77 -1.65
C LEU A 221 24.13 12.39 -0.25
N ALA A 222 23.64 13.37 0.51
CA ALA A 222 23.00 13.10 1.80
C ALA A 222 21.78 12.18 1.60
N CYS A 223 20.90 12.45 0.63
CA CYS A 223 19.77 11.58 0.31
C CYS A 223 20.22 10.14 -0.01
N ILE A 224 21.27 9.95 -0.82
CA ILE A 224 21.82 8.62 -1.12
C ILE A 224 22.28 7.91 0.17
N ILE A 225 22.93 8.63 1.09
CA ILE A 225 23.42 8.05 2.35
C ILE A 225 22.26 7.72 3.31
N TYR A 226 21.21 8.56 3.34
CA TYR A 226 20.06 8.38 4.22
C TYR A 226 19.02 7.39 3.67
N LEU A 227 18.95 7.18 2.36
CA LEU A 227 17.96 6.31 1.72
C LEU A 227 18.03 4.84 2.19
N PRO A 228 19.20 4.19 2.30
CA PRO A 228 19.31 2.86 2.89
C PRO A 228 18.79 2.80 4.33
N LYS A 229 19.06 3.83 5.13
CA LYS A 229 18.56 3.92 6.51
C LYS A 229 17.04 4.03 6.54
N GLY A 230 16.48 4.88 5.68
CA GLY A 230 15.03 5.00 5.50
C GLY A 230 14.38 3.69 5.07
N ILE A 231 15.00 2.93 4.16
CA ILE A 231 14.51 1.60 3.75
C ILE A 231 14.55 0.62 4.93
N VAL A 232 15.65 0.59 5.70
CA VAL A 232 15.79 -0.27 6.88
C VAL A 232 14.75 0.06 7.96
N GLU A 233 14.38 1.34 8.12
CA GLU A 233 13.32 1.78 9.03
C GLU A 233 11.91 1.53 8.47
N LEU A 234 11.73 1.61 7.14
CA LEU A 234 10.46 1.41 6.47
C LEU A 234 10.04 -0.06 6.46
N ILE A 235 10.97 -1.01 6.32
CA ILE A 235 10.69 -2.46 6.33
C ILE A 235 9.94 -2.91 7.60
N PRO A 236 10.44 -2.68 8.84
CA PRO A 236 9.73 -3.07 10.06
C PRO A 236 8.41 -2.31 10.21
N PHE A 237 8.34 -1.05 9.74
CA PHE A 237 7.09 -0.30 9.72
C PHE A 237 6.04 -0.97 8.82
N ILE A 238 6.41 -1.36 7.60
CA ILE A 238 5.53 -2.07 6.66
C ILE A 238 5.14 -3.45 7.23
N LEU A 239 6.12 -4.22 7.71
CA LEU A 239 5.90 -5.54 8.32
C LEU A 239 5.01 -5.48 9.56
N HIS A 240 5.03 -4.37 10.31
CA HIS A 240 4.14 -4.14 11.42
C HIS A 240 2.74 -3.68 10.96
N THR A 241 2.67 -2.77 9.99
CA THR A 241 1.43 -2.10 9.57
C THR A 241 0.56 -2.98 8.69
N ILE A 242 1.14 -3.78 7.77
CA ILE A 242 0.37 -4.66 6.88
C ILE A 242 -0.47 -5.66 7.69
N PRO A 243 0.06 -6.41 8.67
CA PRO A 243 -0.76 -7.27 9.52
C PRO A 243 -1.84 -6.49 10.27
N VAL A 244 -1.51 -5.34 10.86
CA VAL A 244 -2.50 -4.54 11.59
C VAL A 244 -3.65 -4.11 10.66
N PHE A 245 -3.34 -3.64 9.46
CA PHE A 245 -4.32 -3.18 8.49
C PHE A 245 -5.16 -4.34 7.94
N THR A 246 -4.53 -5.45 7.55
CA THR A 246 -5.22 -6.66 7.05
C THR A 246 -6.11 -7.28 8.14
N PHE A 247 -5.62 -7.40 9.39
CA PHE A 247 -6.42 -7.88 10.52
C PHE A 247 -7.55 -6.93 10.89
N ARG A 248 -7.38 -5.62 10.73
CA ARG A 248 -8.41 -4.63 11.08
C ARG A 248 -9.50 -4.54 10.01
N ILE A 249 -9.14 -4.50 8.74
CA ILE A 249 -10.06 -4.19 7.63
C ILE A 249 -10.55 -5.43 6.89
N CYS A 250 -9.67 -6.38 6.56
CA CYS A 250 -10.00 -7.42 5.57
C CYS A 250 -10.51 -8.74 6.18
N LEU A 251 -10.15 -9.08 7.42
CA LEU A 251 -10.61 -10.36 7.99
C LEU A 251 -12.08 -10.31 8.46
N PRO A 252 -12.86 -11.39 8.29
CA PRO A 252 -14.18 -11.52 8.90
C PRO A 252 -14.11 -11.64 10.44
N ASN A 253 -15.17 -11.23 11.15
CA ASN A 253 -15.17 -11.21 12.62
C ASN A 253 -14.91 -12.58 13.27
N ARG A 254 -15.28 -13.68 12.61
CA ARG A 254 -15.12 -15.05 13.12
C ARG A 254 -13.64 -15.44 13.25
N THR A 255 -12.81 -15.10 12.26
CA THR A 255 -11.36 -15.37 12.31
C THR A 255 -10.64 -14.39 13.25
N LYS A 256 -11.08 -13.12 13.33
CA LYS A 256 -10.56 -12.16 14.32
C LYS A 256 -10.74 -12.66 15.76
N ALA A 257 -11.87 -13.30 16.08
CA ALA A 257 -12.13 -13.83 17.41
C ALA A 257 -11.12 -14.93 17.80
N GLN A 258 -10.85 -15.88 16.90
CA GLN A 258 -9.89 -16.96 17.13
C GLN A 258 -8.46 -16.42 17.34
N VAL A 259 -8.02 -15.47 16.51
CA VAL A 259 -6.70 -14.84 16.65
C VAL A 259 -6.58 -14.06 17.96
N ARG A 260 -7.64 -13.36 18.39
CA ARG A 260 -7.66 -12.69 19.71
C ARG A 260 -7.56 -13.69 20.86
N THR A 261 -8.25 -14.82 20.77
CA THR A 261 -8.18 -15.88 21.78
C THR A 261 -6.79 -16.48 21.83
N ALA A 262 -6.20 -16.82 20.67
CA ALA A 262 -4.83 -17.33 20.58
C ALA A 262 -3.80 -16.34 21.14
N ARG A 263 -3.91 -15.05 20.81
CA ARG A 263 -3.03 -14.01 21.36
C ARG A 263 -3.19 -13.87 22.87
N ARG A 264 -4.44 -13.85 23.39
CA ARG A 264 -4.69 -13.80 24.83
C ARG A 264 -4.13 -15.03 25.55
N TYR A 265 -4.24 -16.19 24.93
CA TYR A 265 -3.66 -17.43 25.43
C TYR A 265 -2.13 -17.32 25.48
N ALA A 266 -1.48 -17.02 24.34
CA ALA A 266 -0.03 -16.85 24.27
C ALA A 266 0.53 -15.82 25.27
N VAL A 267 -0.15 -14.68 25.46
CA VAL A 267 0.25 -13.67 26.45
C VAL A 267 0.07 -14.20 27.88
N LYS A 268 -1.01 -14.93 28.19
CA LYS A 268 -1.22 -15.54 29.51
C LYS A 268 -0.19 -16.61 29.82
N THR A 269 0.15 -17.44 28.83
CA THR A 269 1.19 -18.47 28.94
C THR A 269 2.56 -17.80 29.13
N ALA A 270 2.89 -16.77 28.34
CA ALA A 270 4.16 -16.05 28.46
C ALA A 270 4.32 -15.31 29.79
N LEU A 271 3.23 -14.79 30.36
CA LEU A 271 3.23 -14.14 31.69
C LEU A 271 3.22 -15.14 32.85
N GLY A 272 3.20 -16.46 32.58
CA GLY A 272 3.11 -17.50 33.61
C GLY A 272 1.82 -17.42 34.44
N ALA A 273 0.77 -16.78 33.92
CA ALA A 273 -0.48 -16.56 34.64
C ALA A 273 -1.21 -17.89 34.90
N GLU A 274 -1.05 -18.87 34.01
CA GLU A 274 -1.66 -20.20 34.12
C GLU A 274 -1.18 -20.92 35.39
N GLN A 275 0.13 -20.84 35.68
CA GLN A 275 0.72 -21.45 36.86
C GLN A 275 0.23 -20.78 38.16
N LYS A 276 0.10 -19.45 38.17
CA LYS A 276 -0.44 -18.71 39.34
C LYS A 276 -1.90 -19.07 39.60
N THR A 277 -2.72 -19.18 38.55
CA THR A 277 -4.12 -19.56 38.70
C THR A 277 -4.29 -21.01 39.11
N GLU A 278 -3.46 -21.93 38.61
CA GLU A 278 -3.52 -23.34 39.02
C GLU A 278 -3.14 -23.51 40.50
N ILE A 279 -2.10 -22.82 40.97
CA ILE A 279 -1.70 -22.81 42.38
C ILE A 279 -2.82 -22.23 43.26
N ALA A 280 -3.42 -21.10 42.86
CA ALA A 280 -4.53 -20.49 43.59
C ALA A 280 -5.77 -21.39 43.64
N LEU A 281 -6.08 -22.10 42.54
CA LEU A 281 -7.25 -22.98 42.45
C LEU A 281 -7.04 -24.28 43.23
N LYS A 282 -5.82 -24.82 43.27
CA LYS A 282 -5.46 -25.91 44.20
C LYS A 282 -5.60 -25.48 45.66
N GLY A 283 -5.20 -24.24 46.00
CA GLY A 283 -5.39 -23.66 47.33
C GLY A 283 -6.88 -23.51 47.71
N LEU A 284 -7.70 -22.99 46.79
CA LEU A 284 -9.15 -22.89 46.99
C LEU A 284 -9.82 -24.26 47.12
N LYS A 285 -9.45 -25.23 46.27
CA LYS A 285 -9.98 -26.60 46.36
C LYS A 285 -9.65 -27.25 47.71
N ALA A 286 -8.44 -27.04 48.22
CA ALA A 286 -8.06 -27.50 49.55
C ALA A 286 -8.92 -26.83 50.65
N GLN A 287 -9.19 -25.52 50.53
CA GLN A 287 -10.11 -24.83 51.44
C GLN A 287 -11.55 -25.35 51.36
N PHE A 288 -12.09 -25.62 50.18
CA PHE A 288 -13.46 -26.14 50.04
C PHE A 288 -13.61 -27.57 50.57
N VAL A 289 -12.63 -28.44 50.36
CA VAL A 289 -12.63 -29.79 50.94
C VAL A 289 -12.57 -29.73 52.48
N SER A 290 -11.86 -28.74 53.04
CA SER A 290 -11.86 -28.48 54.48
C SER A 290 -13.19 -27.91 55.00
N LYS A 291 -13.92 -27.12 54.19
CA LYS A 291 -15.12 -26.39 54.62
C LYS A 291 -16.43 -27.17 54.47
N ASN A 292 -16.45 -28.25 53.69
CA ASN A 292 -17.62 -29.14 53.57
C ASN A 292 -17.99 -29.91 54.86
N ASN A 293 -17.22 -29.75 55.94
CA ASN A 293 -17.56 -30.24 57.29
C ASN A 293 -18.15 -29.17 58.22
N VAL A 294 -18.42 -27.96 57.74
CA VAL A 294 -19.10 -26.93 58.54
C VAL A 294 -20.59 -26.99 58.20
N GLY A 295 -21.36 -27.65 59.08
CA GLY A 295 -22.82 -27.58 59.09
C GLY A 295 -23.29 -26.11 59.10
N GLY A 296 -24.53 -25.88 58.66
CA GLY A 296 -25.12 -24.53 58.60
C GLY A 296 -24.89 -23.73 59.89
N TYR A 297 -24.87 -22.40 59.79
CA TYR A 297 -24.63 -21.47 60.91
C TYR A 297 -25.64 -21.67 62.05
N HIS A 298 -25.40 -22.67 62.88
CA HIS A 298 -26.08 -22.89 64.14
C HIS A 298 -25.22 -22.18 65.18
N GLY A 299 -25.72 -21.05 65.70
CA GLY A 299 -25.14 -20.46 66.90
C GLY A 299 -25.10 -21.53 68.00
N THR A 300 -23.96 -21.66 68.66
CA THR A 300 -23.62 -22.85 69.45
C THR A 300 -24.40 -23.02 70.76
N ASP A 301 -25.29 -22.10 71.15
CA ASP A 301 -26.03 -22.22 72.40
C ASP A 301 -27.46 -21.63 72.25
N GLY A 302 -28.47 -22.51 72.27
CA GLY A 302 -29.90 -22.20 72.23
C GLY A 302 -30.68 -22.96 71.16
N GLU A 303 -31.90 -23.41 71.46
CA GLU A 303 -32.77 -23.99 70.43
C GLU A 303 -33.12 -22.90 69.40
N PRO A 304 -32.87 -23.13 68.09
CA PRO A 304 -33.15 -22.14 67.08
C PRO A 304 -34.66 -21.92 66.99
N THR A 305 -35.08 -20.65 67.06
CA THR A 305 -36.46 -20.30 66.75
C THR A 305 -36.75 -20.62 65.27
N GLN A 306 -37.98 -21.00 64.94
CA GLN A 306 -38.37 -21.31 63.55
C GLN A 306 -38.05 -20.15 62.59
N LEU A 307 -38.14 -18.90 63.07
CA LEU A 307 -37.74 -17.71 62.33
C LEU A 307 -36.22 -17.67 62.06
N ALA A 308 -35.39 -18.02 63.03
CA ALA A 308 -33.94 -18.10 62.83
C ALA A 308 -33.57 -19.22 61.84
N GLN A 309 -34.31 -20.33 61.83
CA GLN A 309 -34.10 -21.41 60.86
C GLN A 309 -34.51 -20.99 59.44
N PHE A 310 -35.62 -20.27 59.31
CA PHE A 310 -36.07 -19.71 58.03
C PHE A 310 -35.11 -18.64 57.48
N LEU A 311 -34.68 -17.71 58.33
CA LEU A 311 -33.73 -16.64 57.97
C LEU A 311 -32.28 -17.13 57.86
N GLY A 312 -31.97 -18.34 58.36
CA GLY A 312 -30.67 -18.99 58.19
C GLY A 312 -30.38 -19.39 56.74
N ILE A 313 -31.41 -19.48 55.90
CA ILE A 313 -31.26 -19.67 54.45
C ILE A 313 -30.97 -18.31 53.81
N TYR A 314 -29.75 -18.14 53.30
CA TYR A 314 -29.25 -16.86 52.78
C TYR A 314 -30.18 -16.22 51.73
N ASP A 315 -30.76 -17.01 50.84
CA ASP A 315 -31.63 -16.50 49.77
C ASP A 315 -32.96 -15.95 50.32
N MET A 316 -33.55 -16.60 51.33
CA MET A 316 -34.76 -16.12 51.99
C MET A 316 -34.49 -14.83 52.76
N LEU A 317 -33.35 -14.77 53.46
CA LEU A 317 -32.91 -13.54 54.13
C LEU A 317 -32.75 -12.39 53.14
N MET A 318 -32.15 -12.64 51.97
CA MET A 318 -31.98 -11.61 50.95
C MET A 318 -33.31 -11.10 50.41
N MET A 319 -34.28 -11.98 50.15
CA MET A 319 -35.62 -11.55 49.72
C MET A 319 -36.33 -10.69 50.77
N VAL A 320 -36.23 -11.05 52.06
CA VAL A 320 -36.85 -10.24 53.14
C VAL A 320 -36.15 -8.89 53.27
N THR A 321 -34.82 -8.87 53.26
CA THR A 321 -34.05 -7.63 53.43
C THR A 321 -34.22 -6.64 52.28
N GLN A 322 -34.53 -7.10 51.06
CA GLN A 322 -34.84 -6.21 49.92
C GLN A 322 -36.01 -5.27 50.19
N HIS A 323 -36.91 -5.65 51.10
CA HIS A 323 -38.11 -4.88 51.43
C HIS A 323 -38.00 -4.16 52.79
N LEU A 324 -36.87 -4.26 53.47
CA LEU A 324 -36.63 -3.63 54.77
C LEU A 324 -35.71 -2.42 54.62
N HIS A 325 -35.99 -1.34 55.36
CA HIS A 325 -35.07 -0.21 55.44
C HIS A 325 -33.84 -0.62 56.26
N TYR A 326 -32.71 0.06 56.06
CA TYR A 326 -31.45 -0.26 56.78
C TYR A 326 -31.63 -0.31 58.31
N ILE A 327 -32.47 0.57 58.87
CA ILE A 327 -32.79 0.62 60.30
C ILE A 327 -33.49 -0.68 60.73
N ASP A 328 -34.44 -1.18 59.94
CA ASP A 328 -35.18 -2.41 60.24
C ASP A 328 -34.29 -3.65 60.11
N VAL A 329 -33.34 -3.65 59.17
CA VAL A 329 -32.32 -4.71 59.06
C VAL A 329 -31.43 -4.74 60.30
N LEU A 330 -31.07 -3.57 60.84
CA LEU A 330 -30.33 -3.47 62.10
C LEU A 330 -31.15 -3.97 63.28
N SER A 331 -32.42 -3.58 63.38
CA SER A 331 -33.34 -4.10 64.40
C SER A 331 -33.53 -5.61 64.28
N LEU A 332 -33.68 -6.16 63.06
CA LEU A 332 -33.77 -7.59 62.80
C LEU A 332 -32.49 -8.33 63.25
N SER A 333 -31.32 -7.73 63.03
CA SER A 333 -30.05 -8.29 63.49
C SER A 333 -29.95 -8.36 65.02
N SER A 334 -30.70 -7.53 65.76
CA SER A 334 -30.70 -7.54 67.22
C SER A 334 -31.59 -8.63 67.84
N VAL A 335 -32.49 -9.24 67.06
CA VAL A 335 -33.47 -10.22 67.54
C VAL A 335 -32.83 -11.54 67.99
N SER A 336 -31.76 -11.97 67.34
CA SER A 336 -31.05 -13.21 67.69
C SER A 336 -29.61 -13.17 67.19
N LYS A 337 -28.68 -13.76 67.94
CA LYS A 337 -27.27 -13.89 67.54
C LYS A 337 -27.10 -14.66 66.22
N SER A 338 -27.98 -15.63 65.93
CA SER A 338 -27.97 -16.38 64.68
C SER A 338 -28.39 -15.50 63.48
N VAL A 339 -29.43 -14.70 63.67
CA VAL A 339 -29.90 -13.73 62.67
C VAL A 339 -28.86 -12.62 62.49
N HIS A 340 -28.26 -12.13 63.57
CA HIS A 340 -27.16 -11.17 63.55
C HIS A 340 -26.02 -11.65 62.66
N ASN A 341 -25.54 -12.87 62.90
CA ASN A 341 -24.42 -13.44 62.13
C ASN A 341 -24.80 -13.72 60.67
N SER A 342 -26.08 -13.98 60.39
CA SER A 342 -26.58 -14.20 59.02
C SER A 342 -26.69 -12.89 58.23
N VAL A 343 -27.13 -11.81 58.87
CA VAL A 343 -27.28 -10.46 58.30
C VAL A 343 -25.94 -9.72 58.22
N LEU A 344 -25.12 -9.78 59.29
CA LEU A 344 -23.86 -9.08 59.49
C LEU A 344 -22.72 -10.03 59.90
N PRO A 345 -22.25 -10.93 59.01
CA PRO A 345 -21.15 -11.84 59.34
C PRO A 345 -19.83 -11.07 59.52
N HIS A 346 -19.08 -11.41 60.55
CA HIS A 346 -17.80 -10.76 60.87
C HIS A 346 -16.70 -11.04 59.83
N ASP A 347 -16.68 -12.25 59.23
CA ASP A 347 -15.56 -12.71 58.40
C ASP A 347 -15.70 -12.43 56.89
N ASP A 348 -16.84 -11.91 56.41
CA ASP A 348 -17.09 -11.66 54.97
C ASP A 348 -17.84 -10.34 54.71
N LEU A 349 -17.58 -9.36 55.59
CA LEU A 349 -18.29 -8.08 55.66
C LEU A 349 -18.23 -7.31 54.32
N HIS A 350 -17.05 -7.22 53.69
CA HIS A 350 -16.86 -6.41 52.47
C HIS A 350 -17.64 -6.93 51.25
N ARG A 351 -17.65 -8.26 51.06
CA ARG A 351 -18.34 -8.88 49.91
C ARG A 351 -19.86 -8.72 50.04
N ARG A 352 -20.40 -8.92 51.24
CA ARG A 352 -21.84 -8.87 51.49
C ARG A 352 -22.39 -7.46 51.63
N LEU A 353 -21.62 -6.50 52.16
CA LEU A 353 -21.99 -5.07 52.13
C LEU A 353 -22.27 -4.57 50.71
N THR A 354 -21.52 -5.06 49.72
CA THR A 354 -21.72 -4.67 48.32
C THR A 354 -23.05 -5.20 47.77
N VAL A 355 -23.45 -6.40 48.17
CA VAL A 355 -24.73 -7.03 47.77
C VAL A 355 -25.90 -6.37 48.52
N PHE A 356 -25.75 -6.13 49.82
CA PHE A 356 -26.73 -5.40 50.63
C PHE A 356 -26.97 -4.01 50.07
N LYS A 357 -25.92 -3.20 49.83
CA LYS A 357 -26.03 -1.85 49.25
C LYS A 357 -26.73 -1.83 47.88
N ARG A 358 -26.70 -2.96 47.15
CA ARG A 358 -27.38 -3.08 45.85
C ARG A 358 -28.85 -3.45 45.97
N ASN A 359 -29.23 -4.13 47.05
CA ASN A 359 -30.52 -4.78 47.21
C ASN A 359 -31.42 -4.13 48.27
N THR A 360 -30.86 -3.36 49.20
CA THR A 360 -31.62 -2.56 50.17
C THR A 360 -31.72 -1.11 49.69
N CYS A 361 -32.91 -0.53 49.78
CA CYS A 361 -33.17 0.87 49.40
C CYS A 361 -32.45 1.89 50.29
#